data_AF-B4FXP0-F1
#
_entry.id   AF-B4FXP0-F1
#
_cell.length_a   1.000
_cell.length_b   1.000
_cell.length_c   1.000
_cell.angle_alpha   90.00
_cell.angle_beta   90.00
_cell.angle_gamma   90.00
#
_symmetry.space_group_name_H-M   'P 1'
#
loop_
_entity.id
_entity.type
_entity.pdbx_description
1 polymer ?
#
loop_
_entity_poly.entity_id
_entity_poly.type
_entity_poly.pdbx_seq_one_letter_code
_entity_poly.pdbx_strand_id
1 'polypeptide(L)'
;MLQAFNSGNLSLYQEICKAHSNALSAQLALVQNERNLLEKINMLCLMEIIFSRSSENRTIPMRDIAEQTKLPVEDVEYLLMKSLSARLIEGIIDQVDGVVHVSRVKPRVLGIDQVKCLHDRLDTWIGKVDTILLSVEAETPDLVSS
;
A
#
# COMPACT_ATOMS: atom_id res chain seq x y z
N MET A 1 -4.50 -19.27 -0.16
CA MET A 1 -5.24 -18.20 0.55
C MET A 1 -4.30 -17.29 1.35
N LEU A 2 -3.47 -17.81 2.27
CA LEU A 2 -2.54 -16.99 3.07
C LEU A 2 -1.61 -16.09 2.24
N GLN A 3 -1.07 -16.63 1.14
CA GLN A 3 -0.23 -15.85 0.22
C GLN A 3 -0.96 -14.63 -0.36
N ALA A 4 -2.24 -14.76 -0.71
CA ALA A 4 -3.05 -13.66 -1.23
C ALA A 4 -3.29 -12.57 -0.17
N PHE A 5 -3.48 -12.95 1.09
CA PHE A 5 -3.56 -11.99 2.19
C PHE A 5 -2.22 -11.26 2.40
N ASN A 6 -1.10 -11.98 2.41
CA ASN A 6 0.22 -11.38 2.63
C ASN A 6 0.62 -10.42 1.49
N SER A 7 0.32 -10.77 0.24
CA SER A 7 0.57 -9.89 -0.91
C SER A 7 -0.48 -8.80 -1.10
N GLY A 8 -1.61 -8.85 -0.40
CA GLY A 8 -2.72 -7.92 -0.62
C GLY A 8 -3.36 -8.02 -2.01
N ASN A 9 -3.19 -9.16 -2.70
CA ASN A 9 -3.72 -9.34 -4.06
C ASN A 9 -5.16 -9.88 -4.02
N LEU A 10 -6.12 -8.99 -4.30
CA LEU A 10 -7.54 -9.31 -4.30
C LEU A 10 -7.94 -10.25 -5.45
N SER A 11 -7.34 -10.12 -6.63
CA SER A 11 -7.62 -10.99 -7.79
C SER A 11 -7.24 -12.44 -7.49
N LEU A 12 -6.04 -12.65 -6.92
CA LEU A 12 -5.58 -13.97 -6.50
C LEU A 12 -6.49 -14.57 -5.42
N TYR A 13 -6.97 -13.75 -4.48
CA TYR A 13 -7.94 -14.20 -3.47
C TYR A 13 -9.24 -14.69 -4.13
N GLN A 14 -9.80 -13.93 -5.07
CA GLN A 14 -11.03 -14.29 -5.79
C GLN A 14 -10.87 -15.58 -6.61
N GLU A 15 -9.71 -15.78 -7.26
CA GLU A 15 -9.40 -17.00 -8.00
C GLU A 15 -9.35 -18.23 -7.08
N ILE A 16 -8.70 -18.11 -5.93
CA ILE A 16 -8.61 -19.18 -4.93
C ILE A 16 -10.00 -19.52 -4.39
N CYS A 17 -10.83 -18.52 -4.10
CA CYS A 17 -12.21 -18.73 -3.66
C CYS A 17 -13.05 -19.46 -4.71
N LYS A 18 -12.88 -19.14 -6.01
CA LYS A 18 -13.56 -19.85 -7.10
C LYS A 18 -13.07 -21.30 -7.24
N ALA A 19 -11.76 -21.52 -7.21
CA ALA A 19 -11.16 -22.84 -7.41
C ALA A 19 -11.46 -23.81 -6.25
N HIS A 20 -11.55 -23.31 -5.01
CA HIS A 20 -11.72 -24.12 -3.80
C HIS A 20 -13.06 -23.89 -3.09
N SER A 21 -14.09 -23.43 -3.81
CA SER A 21 -15.41 -23.11 -3.26
C SER A 21 -16.00 -24.23 -2.39
N ASN A 22 -15.94 -25.49 -2.86
CA ASN A 22 -16.45 -26.64 -2.10
C ASN A 22 -15.73 -26.86 -0.76
N ALA A 23 -14.41 -26.67 -0.74
CA ALA A 23 -13.60 -26.84 0.48
C ALA A 23 -13.80 -25.66 1.46
N LEU A 24 -13.97 -24.43 0.95
CA LEU A 24 -14.27 -23.26 1.78
C LEU A 24 -15.65 -23.38 2.43
N SER A 25 -16.66 -23.78 1.66
CA SER A 25 -18.04 -23.94 2.14
C SER A 25 -18.18 -25.09 3.15
N ALA A 26 -17.31 -26.10 3.09
CA ALA A 26 -17.26 -27.17 4.08
C ALA A 26 -16.84 -26.67 5.48
N GLN A 27 -16.11 -25.55 5.55
CA GLN A 27 -15.62 -24.99 6.81
C GLN A 27 -16.56 -23.88 7.32
N LEU A 28 -17.42 -24.23 8.28
CA LEU A 28 -18.42 -23.32 8.85
C LEU A 28 -17.84 -21.97 9.33
N ALA A 29 -16.66 -22.00 9.95
CA ALA A 29 -15.98 -20.81 10.48
C ALA A 29 -15.60 -19.80 9.39
N LEU A 30 -15.27 -20.25 8.18
CA LEU A 30 -14.94 -19.36 7.06
C LEU A 30 -16.19 -18.71 6.48
N VAL A 31 -17.28 -19.48 6.34
CA VAL A 31 -18.56 -18.98 5.85
C VAL A 31 -19.13 -17.93 6.81
N GLN A 32 -19.09 -18.18 8.12
CA GLN A 32 -19.53 -17.22 9.13
C GLN A 32 -18.72 -15.92 9.13
N ASN A 33 -17.44 -15.98 8.76
CA ASN A 33 -16.52 -14.84 8.76
C ASN A 33 -16.22 -14.29 7.36
N GLU A 34 -16.98 -14.67 6.34
CA GLU A 34 -16.72 -14.28 4.95
C GLU A 34 -16.60 -12.76 4.79
N ARG A 35 -17.52 -12.01 5.40
CA ARG A 35 -17.50 -10.54 5.39
C ARG A 35 -16.22 -9.99 6.03
N ASN A 36 -15.81 -10.53 7.18
CA ASN A 36 -14.59 -10.10 7.88
C ASN A 36 -13.34 -10.40 7.05
N LEU A 37 -13.33 -11.51 6.32
CA LEU A 37 -12.23 -11.89 5.42
C LEU A 37 -12.13 -10.95 4.22
N LEU A 38 -13.28 -10.57 3.63
CA LEU A 38 -13.36 -9.59 2.55
C LEU A 38 -12.86 -8.20 2.98
N GLU A 39 -13.30 -7.73 4.14
CA GLU A 39 -12.81 -6.47 4.70
C GLU A 39 -11.30 -6.53 4.97
N LYS A 40 -10.81 -7.65 5.49
CA LYS A 40 -9.39 -7.84 5.78
C LYS A 40 -8.53 -7.83 4.51
N ILE A 41 -8.95 -8.51 3.44
CA ILE A 41 -8.19 -8.49 2.17
C ILE A 41 -8.21 -7.10 1.53
N ASN A 42 -9.33 -6.37 1.61
CA ASN A 42 -9.42 -5.00 1.09
C ASN A 42 -8.48 -4.05 1.84
N MET A 43 -8.40 -4.16 3.18
CA MET A 43 -7.42 -3.39 3.96
C MET A 43 -5.98 -3.75 3.59
N LEU A 44 -5.66 -5.04 3.42
CA LEU A 44 -4.30 -5.45 3.05
C LEU A 44 -3.93 -5.04 1.61
N CYS A 45 -4.91 -4.97 0.72
CA CYS A 45 -4.77 -4.43 -0.63
C CYS A 45 -4.46 -2.92 -0.56
N LEU A 46 -5.24 -2.14 0.20
CA LEU A 46 -4.96 -0.73 0.43
C LEU A 46 -3.54 -0.49 0.98
N MET A 47 -3.11 -1.29 1.97
CA MET A 47 -1.75 -1.18 2.50
C MET A 47 -0.68 -1.43 1.43
N GLU A 48 -0.93 -2.34 0.48
CA GLU A 48 -0.01 -2.61 -0.63
C GLU A 48 0.02 -1.47 -1.66
N ILE A 49 -1.14 -0.89 -1.96
CA ILE A 49 -1.25 0.30 -2.83
C ILE A 49 -0.42 1.44 -2.27
N ILE A 50 -0.48 1.67 -0.95
CA ILE A 50 0.30 2.73 -0.31
C ILE A 50 1.79 2.37 -0.29
N PHE A 51 2.13 1.10 -0.01
CA PHE A 51 3.52 0.65 0.05
C PHE A 51 4.26 0.76 -1.29
N SER A 52 3.58 0.41 -2.39
CA SER A 52 4.15 0.46 -3.74
C SER A 52 4.44 1.88 -4.22
N ARG A 53 3.83 2.91 -3.62
CA ARG A 53 4.10 4.31 -3.95
C ARG A 53 5.37 4.85 -3.27
N SER A 54 5.99 5.83 -3.93
CA SER A 54 7.13 6.54 -3.39
C SER A 54 6.74 7.30 -2.12
N SER A 55 7.71 7.54 -1.23
CA SER A 55 7.49 8.34 -0.02
C SER A 55 7.21 9.81 -0.35
N GLU A 56 7.68 10.28 -1.51
CA GLU A 56 7.53 11.65 -1.98
C GLU A 56 6.12 11.93 -2.53
N ASN A 57 5.38 10.89 -2.96
CA ASN A 57 4.03 11.04 -3.50
C ASN A 57 3.02 10.06 -2.86
N ARG A 58 2.53 10.45 -1.68
CA ARG A 58 1.52 9.71 -0.90
C ARG A 58 0.12 10.30 -0.96
N THR A 59 -0.16 11.13 -1.98
CA THR A 59 -1.52 11.54 -2.32
C THR A 59 -2.07 10.56 -3.33
N ILE A 60 -3.13 9.84 -2.96
CA ILE A 60 -3.68 8.73 -3.73
C ILE A 60 -5.11 9.07 -4.13
N PRO A 61 -5.43 9.11 -5.44
CA PRO A 61 -6.80 9.25 -5.90
C PRO A 61 -7.67 8.07 -5.44
N MET A 62 -8.87 8.35 -4.94
CA MET A 62 -9.81 7.30 -4.51
C MET A 62 -10.21 6.39 -5.67
N ARG A 63 -10.24 6.91 -6.90
CA ARG A 63 -10.47 6.10 -8.12
C ARG A 63 -9.42 5.01 -8.31
N ASP A 64 -8.13 5.31 -8.07
CA ASP A 64 -7.04 4.35 -8.24
C ASP A 64 -7.16 3.23 -7.19
N ILE A 65 -7.66 3.58 -5.99
CA ILE A 65 -7.95 2.62 -4.92
C ILE A 65 -9.17 1.77 -5.29
N ALA A 66 -10.23 2.39 -5.83
CA ALA A 66 -11.45 1.70 -6.27
C ALA A 66 -11.14 0.64 -7.34
N GLU A 67 -10.32 0.98 -8.34
CA GLU A 67 -9.91 0.07 -9.41
C GLU A 67 -9.18 -1.17 -8.87
N GLN A 68 -8.24 -0.97 -7.93
CA GLN A 68 -7.44 -2.07 -7.40
C GLN A 68 -8.17 -2.91 -6.35
N THR A 69 -9.02 -2.27 -5.54
CA THR A 69 -9.85 -2.96 -4.53
C THR A 69 -11.15 -3.52 -5.11
N LYS A 70 -11.46 -3.22 -6.38
CA LYS A 70 -12.72 -3.61 -7.05
C LYS A 70 -13.97 -3.20 -6.26
N LEU A 71 -13.86 -2.11 -5.51
CA LEU A 71 -14.94 -1.51 -4.74
C LEU A 71 -15.47 -0.28 -5.47
N PRO A 72 -16.76 0.07 -5.32
CA PRO A 72 -17.24 1.37 -5.74
C PRO A 72 -16.55 2.46 -4.91
N VAL A 73 -16.46 3.67 -5.46
CA VAL A 73 -15.78 4.82 -4.80
C VAL A 73 -16.41 5.12 -3.43
N GLU A 74 -17.73 4.95 -3.28
CA GLU A 74 -18.44 5.12 -2.01
C GLU A 74 -17.92 4.17 -0.92
N ASP A 75 -17.66 2.90 -1.27
CA ASP A 75 -17.12 1.91 -0.33
C ASP A 75 -15.62 2.11 -0.05
N VAL A 76 -14.89 2.79 -0.95
CA VAL A 76 -13.49 3.16 -0.72
C VAL A 76 -13.38 4.16 0.42
N GLU A 77 -14.28 5.14 0.52
CA GLU A 77 -14.28 6.09 1.64
C GLU A 77 -14.47 5.37 2.97
N TYR A 78 -15.43 4.44 3.04
CA TYR A 78 -15.62 3.60 4.23
C TYR A 78 -14.38 2.74 4.56
N LEU A 79 -13.73 2.15 3.54
CA LEU A 79 -12.48 1.40 3.71
C LEU A 79 -11.37 2.28 4.30
N LEU A 80 -11.24 3.53 3.83
CA LEU A 80 -10.26 4.49 4.33
C LEU A 80 -10.55 4.88 5.78
N MET A 81 -11.80 5.24 6.08
CA MET A 81 -12.24 5.55 7.45
C MET A 81 -11.96 4.39 8.41
N LYS A 82 -12.26 3.16 8.00
CA LYS A 82 -12.03 1.96 8.80
C LYS A 82 -10.54 1.65 8.98
N SER A 83 -9.72 1.94 7.98
CA SER A 83 -8.26 1.75 8.05
C SER A 83 -7.59 2.78 8.96
N LEU A 84 -8.09 4.03 8.95
CA LEU A 84 -7.68 5.08 9.88
C LEU A 84 -8.09 4.76 11.31
N SER A 85 -9.33 4.33 11.53
CA SER A 85 -9.84 3.98 12.87
C SER A 85 -9.12 2.77 13.47
N ALA A 86 -8.76 1.79 12.65
CA ALA A 86 -7.94 0.64 13.04
C ALA A 86 -6.44 0.97 13.22
N ARG A 87 -6.02 2.23 12.97
CA ARG A 87 -4.62 2.69 13.02
C ARG A 87 -3.67 1.86 12.15
N LEU A 88 -4.17 1.40 11.01
CA LEU A 88 -3.34 0.77 9.99
C LEU A 88 -2.65 1.83 9.14
N ILE A 89 -3.32 2.96 8.95
CA ILE A 89 -2.82 4.14 8.25
C ILE A 89 -3.09 5.39 9.09
N GLU A 90 -2.29 6.43 8.87
CA GLU A 90 -2.53 7.80 9.35
C GLU A 90 -2.54 8.71 8.13
N GLY A 91 -3.44 9.69 8.09
CA GLY A 91 -3.63 10.53 6.91
C GLY A 91 -4.88 11.40 6.98
N ILE A 92 -5.11 12.13 5.90
CA ILE A 92 -6.24 13.04 5.72
C ILE A 92 -6.97 12.64 4.43
N ILE A 93 -8.29 12.53 4.52
CA ILE A 93 -9.17 12.26 3.39
C ILE A 93 -9.68 13.60 2.86
N ASP A 94 -9.46 13.89 1.58
CA ASP A 94 -10.08 15.00 0.87
C ASP A 94 -11.12 14.45 -0.10
N GLN A 95 -12.38 14.48 0.32
CA GLN A 95 -13.49 13.96 -0.46
C GLN A 95 -13.82 14.87 -1.66
N VAL A 96 -13.58 16.18 -1.55
CA VAL A 96 -13.91 17.14 -2.61
C VAL A 96 -12.99 16.94 -3.81
N ASP A 97 -11.69 16.80 -3.54
CA ASP A 97 -10.69 16.49 -4.58
C ASP A 97 -10.62 14.98 -4.90
N GLY A 98 -11.33 14.14 -4.12
CA GLY A 98 -11.37 12.68 -4.31
C GLY A 98 -10.01 12.02 -4.09
N VAL A 99 -9.22 12.51 -3.14
CA VAL A 99 -7.87 12.02 -2.82
C VAL A 99 -7.72 11.71 -1.34
N VAL A 100 -6.78 10.82 -1.02
CA VAL A 100 -6.32 10.60 0.35
C VAL A 100 -4.83 10.90 0.44
N HIS A 101 -4.46 11.72 1.41
CA HIS A 101 -3.07 11.96 1.76
C HIS A 101 -2.66 11.05 2.93
N VAL A 102 -1.72 10.14 2.70
CA VAL A 102 -1.27 9.18 3.73
C VAL A 102 0.08 9.61 4.32
N SER A 103 0.11 9.94 5.61
CA SER A 103 1.33 10.33 6.31
C SER A 103 2.13 9.12 6.79
N ARG A 104 1.47 8.08 7.31
CA ARG A 104 2.12 6.91 7.90
C ARG A 104 1.32 5.63 7.65
N VAL A 105 2.03 4.51 7.59
CA VAL A 105 1.45 3.16 7.52
C VAL A 105 2.07 2.31 8.61
N LYS A 106 1.28 1.44 9.21
CA LYS A 106 1.76 0.45 10.19
C LYS A 106 2.67 -0.58 9.50
N PRO A 107 3.87 -0.86 10.04
CA PRO A 107 4.75 -1.91 9.50
C PRO A 107 4.08 -3.29 9.52
N ARG A 108 4.39 -4.11 8.51
CA ARG A 108 3.90 -5.49 8.37
C ARG A 108 5.00 -6.42 7.87
N VAL A 109 4.74 -7.72 7.92
CA VAL A 109 5.61 -8.73 7.31
C VAL A 109 5.63 -8.54 5.80
N LEU A 110 6.82 -8.54 5.21
CA LEU A 110 7.02 -8.36 3.78
C LEU A 110 7.48 -9.67 3.14
N GLY A 111 7.01 -9.92 1.91
CA GLY A 111 7.54 -10.95 1.04
C GLY A 111 8.86 -10.53 0.40
N ILE A 112 9.56 -11.50 -0.20
CA ILE A 112 10.88 -11.28 -0.82
C ILE A 112 10.83 -10.20 -1.90
N ASP A 113 9.78 -10.16 -2.71
CA ASP A 113 9.66 -9.16 -3.80
C ASP A 113 9.47 -7.74 -3.25
N GLN A 114 8.71 -7.58 -2.17
CA GLN A 114 8.55 -6.29 -1.50
C GLN A 114 9.87 -5.82 -0.86
N VAL A 115 10.67 -6.74 -0.32
CA VAL A 115 12.01 -6.44 0.21
C VAL A 115 12.94 -5.97 -0.91
N LYS A 116 12.89 -6.61 -2.09
CA LYS A 116 13.63 -6.14 -3.28
C LYS A 116 13.21 -4.72 -3.68
N CYS A 117 11.90 -4.42 -3.70
CA CYS A 117 11.44 -3.06 -3.98
C CYS A 117 11.97 -2.03 -2.96
N LEU A 118 12.13 -2.39 -1.68
CA LEU A 118 12.74 -1.51 -0.68
C LEU A 118 14.24 -1.31 -0.93
N HIS A 119 14.94 -2.38 -1.31
CA HIS A 119 16.35 -2.33 -1.69
C HIS A 119 16.55 -1.36 -2.87
N ASP A 120 15.79 -1.50 -3.95
CA ASP A 120 15.92 -0.65 -5.14
C ASP A 120 15.64 0.84 -4.84
N ARG A 121 14.69 1.10 -3.93
CA ARG A 121 14.39 2.46 -3.45
C ARG A 121 15.53 3.03 -2.62
N LEU A 122 16.19 2.21 -1.80
CA LEU A 122 17.34 2.62 -1.01
C LEU A 122 18.53 2.93 -1.92
N ASP A 123 18.80 2.09 -2.92
CA ASP A 123 19.85 2.34 -3.93
C ASP A 123 19.62 3.64 -4.69
N THR A 124 18.37 3.88 -5.10
CA THR A 124 17.98 5.15 -5.75
C THR A 124 18.27 6.34 -4.84
N TRP A 125 17.96 6.22 -3.54
CA TRP A 125 18.21 7.29 -2.58
C TRP A 125 19.72 7.50 -2.34
N ILE A 126 20.51 6.43 -2.24
CA ILE A 126 21.98 6.52 -2.13
C ILE A 126 22.55 7.25 -3.35
N GLY A 127 22.09 6.92 -4.57
CA GLY A 127 22.52 7.63 -5.79
C GLY A 127 22.17 9.12 -5.79
N LYS A 128 21.00 9.50 -5.23
CA LYS A 128 20.64 10.92 -5.05
C LYS A 128 21.61 11.62 -4.09
N VAL A 129 21.97 10.99 -2.98
CA VAL A 129 22.92 11.54 -1.99
C VAL A 129 24.31 11.73 -2.60
N ASP A 130 24.79 10.75 -3.36
CA ASP A 130 26.09 10.83 -4.04
C ASP A 130 26.12 11.97 -5.07
N THR A 131 25.04 12.14 -5.85
CA THR A 131 24.89 13.25 -6.79
C THR A 131 24.93 14.62 -6.09
N ILE A 132 24.28 14.72 -4.92
CA ILE A 132 24.30 15.96 -4.11
C ILE A 132 25.71 16.23 -3.58
N LEU A 133 26.40 15.20 -3.10
CA LEU A 133 27.77 15.33 -2.59
C LEU A 133 28.71 15.88 -3.67
N LEU A 134 28.69 15.30 -4.87
CA LEU A 134 29.49 15.77 -6.01
C LEU A 134 29.17 17.23 -6.39
N SER A 135 27.88 17.60 -6.31
CA SER A 135 27.45 18.98 -6.61
C SER A 135 28.02 19.98 -5.58
N VAL A 136 28.00 19.61 -4.30
CA VAL A 136 28.55 20.44 -3.21
C VAL A 136 30.07 20.54 -3.34
N GLU A 137 30.77 19.43 -3.60
CA GLU A 137 32.23 19.44 -3.80
C GLU A 137 32.66 20.32 -4.98
N ALA A 138 31.88 20.35 -6.06
CA ALA A 138 32.15 21.20 -7.22
C ALA A 138 31.99 22.70 -6.93
N GLU A 139 31.05 23.10 -6.06
CA GLU A 139 30.82 24.51 -5.66
C GLU A 139 31.75 24.98 -4.53
N THR A 140 32.36 24.05 -3.78
CA THR A 140 33.25 24.36 -2.66
C THR A 140 34.52 25.15 -3.05
N PRO A 141 35.24 24.91 -4.17
CA PRO A 141 36.43 25.69 -4.52
C PRO A 141 36.17 27.18 -4.75
N ASP A 142 34.96 27.59 -5.17
CA ASP A 142 34.61 29.01 -5.36
C ASP A 142 34.33 29.73 -4.03
N LEU A 143 33.87 29.00 -3.01
CA LEU A 143 33.53 29.55 -1.69
C LEU A 143 34.74 29.71 -0.75
N VAL A 144 35.76 28.87 -0.90
CA VAL A 144 36.96 28.89 -0.04
C VAL A 144 38.05 29.80 -0.61
N SER A 145 37.91 30.26 -1.86
CA SER A 145 38.86 31.14 -2.56
C SER A 145 38.47 32.63 -2.58
N SER A 146 37.38 33.02 -1.88
CA SER A 146 36.92 34.41 -1.71
C SER A 146 37.26 34.99 -0.34
#